data_AF-A0A0D3BT25-F1
#
_entry.id   AF-A0A0D3BT25-F1
#
_cell.length_a   1.000
_cell.length_b   1.000
_cell.length_c   1.000
_cell.angle_alpha   90.00
_cell.angle_beta   90.00
_cell.angle_gamma   90.00
#
_symmetry.space_group_name_H-M   'P 1'
#
loop_
_entity.id
_entity.type
_entity.pdbx_description
1 polymer ?
#
loop_
_entity_poly.entity_id
_entity_poly.type
_entity_poly.pdbx_seq_one_letter_code
_entity_poly.pdbx_strand_id
1 'polypeptide(L)'
;MQSFGSQLWDTVFAVQALLASDLCDETYEVLRRGHKYIKISQNPSGDFKSMCRHTSKGAWTFSDRDHGWQVSDCTAEALKCCMLLSTMPADVIGQKIDPEHLFDSVNLLLSLHSENGGFTA
;
A
#
# COMPACT_ATOMS: atom_id res chain seq x y z
N MET A 1 -3.53 12.50 22.92
CA MET A 1 -4.10 11.18 22.62
C MET A 1 -3.54 10.79 21.26
N GLN A 2 -2.62 9.83 21.21
CA GLN A 2 -2.10 9.33 19.94
C GLN A 2 -3.13 8.32 19.41
N SER A 3 -3.59 8.51 18.16
CA SER A 3 -4.53 7.63 17.48
C SER A 3 -3.86 6.28 17.13
N PHE A 4 -4.44 5.50 16.22
CA PHE A 4 -3.98 4.17 15.76
C PHE A 4 -2.60 4.15 15.07
N GLY A 5 -1.93 5.30 14.92
CA GLY A 5 -0.63 5.46 14.26
C GLY A 5 -0.74 5.79 12.77
N SER A 6 0.41 5.93 12.11
CA SER A 6 0.61 6.28 10.69
C SER A 6 1.58 5.31 10.01
N GLN A 7 1.64 4.07 10.48
CA GLN A 7 2.69 3.09 10.19
C GLN A 7 2.86 2.87 8.68
N LEU A 8 1.76 2.61 7.97
CA LEU A 8 1.84 2.46 6.52
C LEU A 8 2.17 3.77 5.85
N TRP A 9 1.46 4.85 6.19
CA TRP A 9 1.66 6.17 5.58
C TRP A 9 3.13 6.61 5.63
N ASP A 10 3.74 6.54 6.81
CA ASP A 10 5.14 6.90 7.01
C ASP A 10 6.08 5.93 6.28
N THR A 11 5.76 4.63 6.28
CA THR A 11 6.59 3.62 5.60
C THR A 11 6.60 3.84 4.09
N VAL A 12 5.45 4.07 3.45
CA VAL A 12 5.37 4.23 1.99
C VAL A 12 6.09 5.50 1.56
N PHE A 13 5.94 6.62 2.30
CA PHE A 13 6.66 7.84 1.97
C PHE A 13 8.17 7.73 2.22
N ALA A 14 8.59 7.09 3.32
CA ALA A 14 10.01 6.85 3.57
C ALA A 14 10.64 5.99 2.47
N VAL A 15 9.98 4.92 2.04
CA VAL A 15 10.44 4.08 0.93
C VAL A 15 10.57 4.90 -0.37
N GLN A 16 9.57 5.70 -0.72
CA GLN A 16 9.65 6.55 -1.92
C GLN A 16 10.78 7.57 -1.83
N ALA A 17 10.98 8.19 -0.66
CA ALA A 17 12.06 9.14 -0.45
C ALA A 17 13.43 8.49 -0.62
N LEU A 18 13.64 7.29 -0.06
CA LEU A 18 14.88 6.53 -0.21
C LEU A 18 15.15 6.12 -1.66
N LEU A 19 14.13 5.65 -2.37
CA LEU A 19 14.23 5.33 -3.79
C LEU A 19 14.57 6.56 -4.65
N ALA A 20 14.13 7.75 -4.22
CA ALA A 20 14.41 9.01 -4.90
C ALA A 20 15.76 9.63 -4.51
N SER A 21 16.41 9.18 -3.42
CA SER A 21 17.55 9.89 -2.83
C SER A 21 18.94 9.42 -3.27
N ASP A 22 19.06 8.55 -4.28
CA ASP A 22 20.33 7.92 -4.72
C ASP A 22 21.10 7.20 -3.58
N LEU A 23 20.39 6.82 -2.51
CA LEU A 23 20.95 6.13 -1.34
C LEU A 23 20.53 4.64 -1.30
N CYS A 24 20.09 4.09 -2.44
CA CYS A 24 19.59 2.71 -2.50
C CYS A 24 20.65 1.69 -2.05
N ASP A 25 21.91 1.91 -2.43
CA ASP A 25 23.02 1.01 -2.08
C ASP A 25 23.31 0.98 -0.57
N GLU A 26 23.04 2.08 0.13
CA GLU A 26 23.20 2.18 1.59
C GLU A 26 21.95 1.71 2.36
N THR A 27 20.79 1.69 1.70
CA THR A 27 19.48 1.49 2.34
C THR A 27 18.74 0.26 1.87
N TYR A 28 19.38 -0.63 1.11
CA TYR A 28 18.75 -1.83 0.53
C TYR A 28 18.02 -2.69 1.57
N GLU A 29 18.58 -2.86 2.78
CA GLU A 29 17.94 -3.65 3.84
C GLU A 29 16.68 -2.95 4.40
N VAL A 30 16.70 -1.63 4.47
CA VAL A 30 15.53 -0.82 4.85
C VAL A 30 14.44 -0.95 3.78
N LEU A 31 14.81 -0.83 2.50
CA LEU A 31 13.91 -1.00 1.36
C LEU A 31 13.31 -2.42 1.33
N ARG A 32 14.12 -3.46 1.56
CA ARG A 32 13.67 -4.86 1.65
C ARG A 32 12.65 -5.06 2.77
N ARG A 33 12.91 -4.52 3.96
CA ARG A 33 12.00 -4.61 5.10
C ARG A 33 10.72 -3.81 4.88
N GLY A 34 10.82 -2.61 4.31
CA GLY A 34 9.69 -1.77 3.90
C GLY A 34 8.82 -2.48 2.87
N HIS A 35 9.42 -3.06 1.83
CA HIS A 35 8.72 -3.86 0.83
C HIS A 35 7.95 -5.02 1.46
N LYS A 36 8.60 -5.79 2.35
CA LYS A 36 7.95 -6.89 3.08
C LYS A 36 6.77 -6.38 3.90
N TYR A 37 6.94 -5.27 4.62
CA TYR A 37 5.88 -4.68 5.45
C TYR A 37 4.69 -4.23 4.61
N ILE A 38 4.92 -3.49 3.52
CA ILE A 38 3.84 -3.02 2.64
C ILE A 38 3.04 -4.22 2.10
N LYS A 39 3.72 -5.26 1.63
CA LYS A 39 3.07 -6.49 1.12
C LYS A 39 2.17 -7.17 2.15
N ILE A 40 2.65 -7.37 3.38
CA ILE A 40 1.85 -8.08 4.40
C ILE A 40 0.72 -7.22 4.96
N SER A 41 0.79 -5.90 4.78
CA SER A 41 -0.17 -4.94 5.31
C SER A 41 -1.37 -4.69 4.38
N GLN A 42 -1.40 -5.29 3.19
CA GLN A 42 -2.55 -5.20 2.30
C GLN A 42 -3.76 -5.91 2.90
N ASN A 43 -4.94 -5.31 2.74
CA ASN A 43 -6.18 -5.83 3.28
C ASN A 43 -6.67 -7.08 2.52
N PRO A 44 -7.11 -8.13 3.24
CA PRO A 44 -7.63 -9.35 2.62
C PRO A 44 -9.06 -9.16 2.06
N SER A 45 -9.58 -10.19 1.42
CA SER A 45 -11.01 -10.27 1.08
C SER A 45 -11.89 -10.43 2.32
N GLY A 46 -13.17 -10.10 2.20
CA GLY A 46 -14.14 -10.24 3.27
C GLY A 46 -15.56 -9.95 2.80
N ASP A 47 -16.54 -10.23 3.67
CA ASP A 47 -17.95 -9.92 3.40
C ASP A 47 -18.28 -8.47 3.79
N PHE A 48 -17.84 -7.54 2.94
CA PHE A 48 -18.02 -6.09 3.19
C PHE A 48 -19.48 -5.66 3.17
N LYS A 49 -20.32 -6.35 2.39
CA LYS A 49 -21.74 -6.03 2.25
C LYS A 49 -22.51 -6.32 3.55
N SER A 50 -22.29 -7.46 4.20
CA SER A 50 -22.93 -7.75 5.49
C SER A 50 -22.42 -6.84 6.61
N MET A 51 -21.20 -6.33 6.49
CA MET A 51 -20.62 -5.33 7.39
C MET A 51 -21.07 -3.89 7.10
N CYS A 52 -21.94 -3.66 6.10
CA CYS A 52 -22.34 -2.33 5.64
C CYS A 52 -21.14 -1.42 5.28
N ARG A 53 -20.07 -2.01 4.71
CA ARG A 53 -18.88 -1.30 4.27
C ARG A 53 -18.69 -1.39 2.76
N HIS A 54 -18.04 -0.38 2.21
CA HIS A 54 -17.45 -0.50 0.88
C HIS A 54 -16.34 -1.57 0.90
N THR A 55 -16.03 -2.17 -0.26
CA THR A 55 -14.94 -3.16 -0.32
C THR A 55 -13.62 -2.56 0.15
N SER A 56 -12.82 -3.37 0.85
CA SER A 56 -11.44 -3.02 1.23
C SER A 56 -10.44 -4.08 0.77
N LYS A 57 -10.84 -5.07 -0.05
CA LYS A 57 -9.92 -6.05 -0.64
C LYS A 57 -8.88 -5.32 -1.49
N GLY A 58 -7.60 -5.62 -1.27
CA GLY A 58 -6.51 -4.99 -2.00
C GLY A 58 -6.17 -3.58 -1.53
N ALA A 59 -6.91 -3.04 -0.56
CA ALA A 59 -6.65 -1.74 0.00
C ALA A 59 -5.45 -1.74 0.93
N TRP A 60 -5.01 -0.53 1.25
CA TRP A 60 -4.15 -0.26 2.37
C TRP A 60 -4.79 0.80 3.27
N THR A 61 -4.54 0.69 4.57
CA THR A 61 -5.03 1.63 5.59
C THR A 61 -3.97 2.71 5.86
N PHE A 62 -4.33 3.78 6.57
CA PHE A 62 -3.35 4.77 7.02
C PHE A 62 -2.31 4.20 8.02
N SER A 63 -2.75 3.25 8.85
CA SER A 63 -2.02 2.70 10.00
C SER A 63 -1.49 1.29 9.68
N ASP A 64 -1.98 0.25 10.37
CA ASP A 64 -1.72 -1.15 10.06
C ASP A 64 -2.94 -1.87 9.44
N ARG A 65 -2.75 -3.13 9.06
CA ARG A 65 -3.78 -3.97 8.43
C ARG A 65 -4.96 -4.27 9.35
N ASP A 66 -4.77 -4.36 10.66
CA ASP A 66 -5.83 -4.74 11.59
C ASP A 66 -6.89 -3.63 11.73
N HIS A 67 -6.51 -2.39 11.43
CA HIS A 67 -7.47 -1.30 11.24
C HIS A 67 -8.48 -1.61 10.11
N GLY A 68 -8.05 -2.24 9.02
CA GLY A 68 -8.91 -2.81 7.98
C GLY A 68 -9.75 -1.82 7.14
N TRP A 69 -9.72 -0.52 7.41
CA TRP A 69 -10.42 0.49 6.62
C TRP A 69 -9.58 0.93 5.44
N GLN A 70 -10.14 0.82 4.24
CA GLN A 70 -9.52 1.36 3.03
C GLN A 70 -9.39 2.89 3.12
N VAL A 71 -8.29 3.41 2.58
CA VAL A 71 -8.09 4.84 2.35
C VAL A 71 -7.51 5.02 0.95
N SER A 72 -8.08 5.91 0.14
CA SER A 72 -7.74 5.97 -1.29
C SER A 72 -6.30 6.37 -1.56
N ASP A 73 -5.81 7.39 -0.85
CA ASP A 73 -4.44 7.90 -1.02
C ASP A 73 -3.40 6.91 -0.49
N CYS A 74 -3.65 6.29 0.67
CA CYS A 74 -2.80 5.26 1.25
C CYS A 74 -2.67 4.06 0.30
N THR A 75 -3.77 3.66 -0.33
CA THR A 75 -3.78 2.60 -1.34
C THR A 75 -2.97 2.99 -2.57
N ALA A 76 -3.15 4.22 -3.08
CA ALA A 76 -2.41 4.70 -4.24
C ALA A 76 -0.89 4.76 -3.98
N GLU A 77 -0.48 5.28 -2.82
CA GLU A 77 0.93 5.41 -2.45
C GLU A 77 1.58 4.04 -2.19
N ALA A 78 0.87 3.13 -1.52
CA ALA A 78 1.35 1.76 -1.32
C ALA A 78 1.46 0.99 -2.64
N LEU A 79 0.47 1.12 -3.54
CA LEU A 79 0.50 0.55 -4.88
C LEU A 79 1.71 1.05 -5.66
N LYS A 80 1.94 2.37 -5.66
CA LYS A 80 3.09 3.01 -6.32
C LYS A 80 4.42 2.49 -5.75
N CYS A 81 4.55 2.39 -4.43
CA CYS A 81 5.72 1.79 -3.79
C CYS A 81 5.98 0.37 -4.27
N CYS A 82 4.95 -0.49 -4.28
CA CYS A 82 5.09 -1.86 -4.76
C CYS A 82 5.55 -1.93 -6.22
N MET A 83 5.05 -1.03 -7.08
CA MET A 83 5.46 -0.96 -8.48
C MET A 83 6.91 -0.50 -8.63
N LEU A 84 7.33 0.56 -7.92
CA LEU A 84 8.71 1.06 -7.94
C LEU A 84 9.70 0.02 -7.42
N LEU A 85 9.41 -0.60 -6.28
CA LEU A 85 10.25 -1.66 -5.73
C LEU A 85 10.33 -2.86 -6.70
N SER A 86 9.27 -3.16 -7.44
CA SER A 86 9.26 -4.25 -8.43
C SER A 86 10.20 -4.04 -9.61
N THR A 87 10.77 -2.83 -9.81
CA THR A 87 11.81 -2.59 -10.82
C THR A 87 13.21 -2.93 -10.32
N MET A 88 13.38 -3.17 -9.01
CA MET A 88 14.65 -3.56 -8.40
C MET A 88 14.87 -5.09 -8.48
N PRO A 89 16.13 -5.56 -8.39
CA PRO A 89 16.44 -7.00 -8.38
C PRO A 89 15.81 -7.71 -7.17
N ALA A 90 15.15 -8.86 -7.43
CA ALA A 90 14.41 -9.59 -6.40
C ALA A 90 15.30 -10.24 -5.34
N ASP A 91 16.56 -10.51 -5.65
CA ASP A 91 17.60 -10.96 -4.72
C ASP A 91 18.01 -9.87 -3.71
N VAL A 92 17.82 -8.59 -4.06
CA VAL A 92 18.11 -7.44 -3.19
C VAL A 92 16.91 -7.10 -2.31
N ILE A 93 15.75 -6.85 -2.92
CA ILE A 93 14.55 -6.33 -2.22
C ILE A 93 13.51 -7.40 -1.86
N GLY A 94 13.76 -8.66 -2.20
CA GLY A 94 12.84 -9.76 -2.03
C GLY A 94 11.84 -9.94 -3.19
N GLN A 95 11.04 -10.99 -3.10
CA GLN A 95 10.05 -11.35 -4.13
C GLN A 95 9.03 -10.23 -4.33
N LYS A 96 8.73 -9.94 -5.60
CA LYS A 96 7.71 -8.98 -6.02
C LYS A 96 6.34 -9.35 -5.44
N ILE A 97 5.44 -8.38 -5.33
CA ILE A 97 4.05 -8.66 -5.00
C ILE A 97 3.39 -9.41 -6.17
N ASP A 98 2.44 -10.29 -5.85
CA ASP A 98 1.66 -10.97 -6.88
C ASP A 98 0.89 -9.95 -7.74
N PRO A 99 0.94 -10.02 -9.08
CA PRO A 99 0.15 -9.15 -9.94
C PRO A 99 -1.35 -9.11 -9.59
N GLU A 100 -1.95 -10.20 -9.11
CA GLU A 100 -3.36 -10.22 -8.70
C GLU A 100 -3.65 -9.19 -7.59
N HIS A 101 -2.73 -9.05 -6.64
CA HIS A 101 -2.86 -8.09 -5.55
C HIS A 101 -2.76 -6.64 -6.04
N LEU A 102 -1.98 -6.39 -7.10
CA LEU A 102 -1.93 -5.07 -7.75
C LEU A 102 -3.26 -4.77 -8.43
N PHE A 103 -3.84 -5.75 -9.14
CA PHE A 103 -5.14 -5.60 -9.78
C PHE A 103 -6.26 -5.36 -8.77
N ASP A 104 -6.26 -6.03 -7.63
CA ASP A 104 -7.21 -5.76 -6.54
C ASP A 104 -7.14 -4.30 -6.07
N SER A 105 -5.92 -3.75 -5.95
CA SER A 105 -5.70 -2.36 -5.56
C SER A 105 -6.24 -1.38 -6.61
N VAL A 106 -5.99 -1.67 -7.90
CA VAL A 106 -6.49 -0.85 -9.02
C VAL A 106 -8.02 -0.91 -9.07
N ASN A 107 -8.62 -2.09 -8.93
CA ASN A 107 -10.07 -2.26 -8.91
C ASN A 107 -10.72 -1.47 -7.78
N LEU A 108 -10.11 -1.49 -6.58
CA LEU A 108 -10.56 -0.66 -5.47
C LEU A 108 -10.51 0.83 -5.84
N LEU A 109 -9.36 1.33 -6.28
CA LEU A 109 -9.22 2.74 -6.62
C LEU A 109 -10.27 3.17 -7.67
N LEU A 110 -10.46 2.40 -8.74
CA LEU A 110 -11.47 2.67 -9.76
C LEU A 110 -12.90 2.68 -9.20
N SER A 111 -13.21 1.85 -8.20
CA SER A 111 -14.52 1.84 -7.55
C SER A 111 -14.78 3.03 -6.63
N LEU A 112 -13.74 3.77 -6.21
CA LEU A 112 -13.84 4.97 -5.36
C LEU A 112 -14.02 6.28 -6.16
N HIS A 113 -14.02 6.20 -7.49
CA HIS A 113 -14.21 7.35 -8.37
C HIS A 113 -15.60 7.99 -8.15
N SER A 114 -15.63 9.30 -7.91
CA SER A 114 -16.87 10.09 -7.80
C SER A 114 -17.26 10.74 -9.12
N GLU A 115 -18.54 11.04 -9.35
CA GLU A 115 -19.03 11.63 -10.62
C GLU A 115 -18.33 12.93 -11.05
N ASN A 116 -17.73 13.66 -10.10
CA ASN A 116 -16.95 14.87 -10.37
C ASN A 116 -15.50 14.60 -10.80
N GLY A 117 -15.10 13.34 -10.98
CA GLY A 117 -13.74 12.93 -11.33
C GLY A 117 -12.76 12.85 -10.14
N GLY A 118 -13.21 13.15 -8.92
CA GLY A 118 -12.41 13.09 -7.70
C GLY A 118 -12.44 11.72 -7.01
N PHE A 119 -11.58 11.57 -6.00
CA PHE A 119 -11.53 10.43 -5.11
C PHE A 119 -11.67 10.92 -3.67
N THR A 120 -12.52 10.24 -2.88
CA THR A 120 -12.60 10.49 -1.44
C THR A 120 -11.53 9.71 -0.72
N ALA A 121 -10.92 10.33 0.29
CA ALA A 121 -9.99 9.67 1.20
C ALA A 121 -10.65 8.45 1.86
#